data_AF-A0A392RJ50-F1
#
_entry.id   AF-A0A392RJ50-F1
#
_cell.length_a   1.000
_cell.length_b   1.000
_cell.length_c   1.000
_cell.angle_alpha   90.00
_cell.angle_beta   90.00
_cell.angle_gamma   90.00
#
_symmetry.space_group_name_H-M   'P 1'
#
loop_
_entity.id
_entity.type
_entity.pdbx_description
1 polymer ?
#
loop_
_entity_poly.entity_id
_entity_poly.type
_entity_poly.pdbx_seq_one_letter_code
_entity_poly.pdbx_strand_id
1 'polypeptide(L)'
;VLDARDPLGTRCVDIEKMVMKAGPDKRLVLLLNKIDLVPRESVEKWLKYLREELPTVAFKCSTQQQRSNLGWKSSKKVKPSNTLQLSDCLGAETLLKLLKNYSRS
;
A
#
# COMPACT_ATOMS: atom_id res chain seq x y z
N VAL A 1 -4.96 2.12 6.86
CA VAL A 1 -3.63 2.53 6.33
C VAL A 1 -2.70 2.64 7.51
N LEU A 2 -1.49 2.10 7.41
CA LEU A 2 -0.49 2.03 8.48
C LEU A 2 0.76 2.83 8.06
N ASP A 3 1.48 3.42 9.01
CA ASP A 3 2.78 4.07 8.78
C ASP A 3 3.90 3.03 8.91
N ALA A 4 4.78 2.90 7.91
CA ALA A 4 5.84 1.89 7.90
C ALA A 4 6.87 2.02 9.03
N ARG A 5 6.96 3.19 9.68
CA ARG A 5 7.85 3.43 10.83
C ARG A 5 7.30 2.85 12.12
N ASP A 6 5.98 2.84 12.29
CA ASP A 6 5.29 2.25 13.44
C ASP A 6 3.90 1.70 13.02
N PRO A 7 3.88 0.54 12.37
CA PRO A 7 2.63 -0.02 11.85
C PRO A 7 1.72 -0.54 12.94
N LEU A 8 2.25 -0.93 14.11
CA LEU A 8 1.45 -1.41 15.24
C LEU A 8 0.80 -0.25 15.99
N GLY A 9 1.53 0.85 16.23
CA GLY A 9 0.98 2.03 16.89
C GLY A 9 -0.03 2.80 16.02
N THR A 10 0.07 2.69 14.69
CA THR A 10 -0.90 3.29 13.76
C THR A 10 -2.05 2.36 13.37
N ARG A 11 -2.11 1.16 13.96
CA ARG A 11 -3.18 0.18 13.70
C ARG A 11 -4.33 0.36 14.68
N CYS A 12 -5.57 0.27 14.17
CA CYS A 12 -6.77 0.36 14.99
C CYS A 12 -7.53 -0.97 14.98
N VAL A 13 -7.17 -1.85 15.92
CA VAL A 13 -7.71 -3.23 16.02
C VAL A 13 -9.22 -3.24 16.28
N ASP A 14 -9.76 -2.25 17.00
CA ASP A 14 -11.19 -2.20 17.31
C ASP A 14 -12.05 -2.02 16.07
N ILE A 15 -11.60 -1.17 15.13
CA ILE A 15 -12.28 -1.00 13.84
C ILE A 15 -12.18 -2.28 13.00
N GLU A 16 -11.03 -2.95 13.00
CA GLU A 16 -10.87 -4.22 12.28
C GLU A 16 -11.85 -5.28 12.79
N LYS A 17 -11.94 -5.44 14.11
CA LYS A 17 -12.90 -6.35 14.76
C LYS A 17 -14.34 -5.95 14.46
N MET A 18 -14.66 -4.66 14.45
CA MET A 18 -16.01 -4.17 14.13
C MET A 18 -16.39 -4.49 12.68
N VAL A 19 -15.47 -4.30 11.73
CA VAL A 19 -15.69 -4.64 10.31
C VAL A 19 -15.83 -6.15 10.12
N MET A 20 -15.01 -6.95 10.78
CA MET A 20 -15.11 -8.42 10.77
C MET A 20 -16.45 -8.92 11.33
N LYS A 21 -16.97 -8.26 12.38
CA LYS A 21 -18.29 -8.58 12.97
C LYS A 21 -19.47 -8.13 12.10
N ALA A 22 -19.29 -7.12 11.25
CA ALA A 22 -20.36 -6.57 10.42
C ALA A 22 -20.80 -7.50 9.28
N GLY A 23 -20.03 -8.56 8.99
CA GLY A 23 -20.40 -9.60 8.01
C GLY A 23 -19.26 -9.95 7.05
N PRO A 24 -19.36 -11.11 6.37
CA PRO A 24 -18.29 -11.62 5.50
C PRO A 24 -18.10 -10.81 4.21
N ASP A 25 -19.08 -9.98 3.83
CA ASP A 25 -19.03 -9.19 2.59
C ASP A 25 -18.02 -8.04 2.67
N LYS A 26 -17.66 -7.60 3.87
CA LYS A 26 -16.67 -6.53 4.07
C LYS A 26 -15.27 -7.13 4.19
N ARG A 27 -14.46 -6.90 3.15
CA ARG A 27 -13.05 -7.33 3.12
C ARG A 27 -12.13 -6.20 3.60
N LEU A 28 -11.19 -6.56 4.46
CA LEU A 28 -10.19 -5.62 4.99
C LEU A 28 -8.85 -5.85 4.31
N VAL A 29 -8.17 -4.77 3.95
CA VAL A 29 -6.81 -4.77 3.37
C VAL A 29 -5.97 -3.75 4.12
N LEU A 30 -4.79 -4.17 4.56
CA LEU A 30 -3.82 -3.27 5.17
C LEU A 30 -2.95 -2.63 4.08
N LEU A 31 -2.78 -1.32 4.18
CA LEU A 31 -1.91 -0.55 3.30
C LEU A 31 -0.77 0.02 4.14
N LEU A 32 0.43 -0.51 3.98
CA LEU A 32 1.64 -0.07 4.67
C LEU A 32 2.26 1.08 3.86
N ASN A 33 2.06 2.32 4.33
CA ASN A 33 2.45 3.53 3.62
C ASN A 33 3.77 4.11 4.13
N LYS A 34 4.39 5.02 3.37
CA LYS A 34 5.67 5.68 3.66
C LYS A 34 6.86 4.70 3.76
N ILE A 35 6.84 3.66 2.93
CA ILE A 35 7.89 2.64 2.89
C ILE A 35 9.27 3.20 2.51
N ASP A 36 9.31 4.40 1.94
CA ASP A 36 10.52 5.14 1.59
C ASP A 36 11.27 5.69 2.81
N LEU A 37 10.61 5.80 3.97
CA LEU A 37 11.21 6.33 5.19
C LEU A 37 11.89 5.27 6.05
N VAL A 38 11.85 4.01 5.64
CA VAL A 38 12.42 2.88 6.36
C VAL A 38 13.26 2.00 5.42
N PRO A 39 14.26 1.27 5.94
CA PRO A 39 15.03 0.33 5.13
C PRO A 39 14.15 -0.75 4.51
N ARG A 40 14.51 -1.21 3.31
CA ARG A 40 13.77 -2.25 2.58
C ARG A 40 13.57 -3.53 3.40
N GLU A 41 14.59 -3.96 4.13
CA GLU A 41 14.51 -5.15 5.00
C GLU A 41 13.44 -5.01 6.08
N SER A 42 13.27 -3.81 6.64
CA SER A 42 12.23 -3.54 7.63
C SER A 42 10.84 -3.63 7.00
N VAL A 43 10.66 -3.09 5.78
CA VAL A 43 9.40 -3.22 5.03
C VAL A 43 9.07 -4.69 4.75
N GLU A 44 10.06 -5.48 4.35
CA GLU A 44 9.88 -6.91 4.06
C GLU A 44 9.50 -7.70 5.32
N LYS A 45 10.13 -7.41 6.47
CA LYS A 45 9.76 -7.99 7.77
C LYS A 45 8.34 -7.62 8.18
N TRP A 46 7.96 -6.35 8.04
CA TRP A 46 6.60 -5.89 8.34
C TRP A 46 5.56 -6.52 7.42
N LEU A 47 5.84 -6.62 6.12
CA LEU A 47 4.96 -7.29 5.17
C LEU A 47 4.78 -8.76 5.52
N LYS A 48 5.85 -9.46 5.92
CA LYS A 48 5.75 -10.85 6.35
C LYS A 48 4.83 -10.98 7.57
N TYR A 49 5.10 -10.19 8.61
CA TYR A 49 4.32 -10.20 9.84
C TYR A 49 2.84 -9.87 9.61
N LEU A 50 2.54 -8.75 8.94
CA LEU A 50 1.15 -8.30 8.75
C LEU A 50 0.35 -9.22 7.82
N ARG A 51 0.99 -9.89 6.86
CA ARG A 51 0.33 -10.84 5.95
C ARG A 51 -0.09 -12.14 6.61
N GLU A 52 0.45 -12.48 7.78
CA GLU A 52 -0.04 -13.61 8.58
C GLU A 52 -1.46 -13.33 9.10
N GLU A 53 -1.81 -12.05 9.31
CA GLU A 53 -3.13 -11.64 9.80
C GLU A 53 -4.08 -11.20 8.68
N LEU A 54 -3.62 -10.27 7.82
CA LEU A 54 -4.48 -9.61 6.83
C LEU A 54 -3.72 -9.32 5.53
N PRO A 55 -4.40 -9.35 4.36
CA PRO A 55 -3.79 -8.96 3.09
C PRO A 55 -3.15 -7.57 3.19
N THR A 56 -1.82 -7.51 3.02
CA THR A 56 -1.05 -6.27 3.22
C THR A 56 -0.26 -5.90 1.96
N VAL A 57 -0.42 -4.64 1.54
CA VAL A 57 0.27 -4.05 0.40
C VAL A 57 1.20 -2.94 0.88
N ALA A 58 2.47 -2.99 0.46
CA ALA A 58 3.42 -1.90 0.66
C ALA A 58 3.18 -0.80 -0.36
N PHE A 59 3.22 0.45 0.09
CA PHE A 59 2.88 1.60 -0.71
C PHE A 59 3.82 2.78 -0.45
N LYS A 60 4.26 3.40 -1.54
CA LYS A 60 4.92 4.70 -1.53
C LYS A 60 4.07 5.66 -2.34
N CYS A 61 3.60 6.74 -1.74
CA CYS A 61 2.97 7.82 -2.48
C CYS A 61 4.00 8.52 -3.37
N SER A 62 3.63 8.86 -4.60
CA SER A 62 4.42 9.79 -5.42
C SER A 62 4.40 11.15 -4.73
N THR A 63 5.56 11.65 -4.33
CA THR A 63 5.71 13.06 -3.95
C THR A 63 5.81 13.88 -5.23
N GLN A 64 4.69 14.01 -5.94
CA GLN A 64 4.65 14.76 -7.17
C GLN A 64 4.86 16.25 -6.84
N GLN A 65 6.04 16.79 -7.17
CA GLN A 65 6.32 18.24 -7.12
C GLN A 65 5.58 19.01 -8.23
N GLN A 66 4.58 18.42 -8.89
CA GLN A 66 3.76 19.08 -9.91
C GLN A 66 2.51 19.69 -9.27
N ARG A 67 2.49 21.02 -9.18
CA ARG A 67 1.29 21.81 -8.81
C ARG A 67 0.21 21.83 -9.90
N SER A 68 0.50 21.34 -11.11
CA SER A 68 -0.42 21.27 -12.25
C SER A 68 -0.32 19.93 -12.98
N ASN A 69 -1.44 19.45 -13.53
CA ASN A 69 -1.61 18.14 -14.17
C ASN A 69 -1.56 16.91 -13.24
N LEU A 70 -2.39 16.90 -12.18
CA LEU A 70 -2.59 15.77 -11.24
C LEU A 70 -3.25 14.51 -11.87
N GLY A 71 -3.18 14.36 -13.19
CA GLY A 71 -3.77 13.23 -13.90
C GLY A 71 -2.93 11.97 -13.76
N TRP A 72 -3.60 10.84 -13.48
CA TRP A 72 -3.00 9.51 -13.51
C TRP A 72 -2.45 9.21 -14.91
N LYS A 73 -1.12 9.21 -15.06
CA LYS A 73 -0.49 8.67 -16.26
C LYS A 73 -0.36 7.16 -16.08
N SER A 74 -1.23 6.41 -16.76
CA SER A 74 -1.06 4.95 -16.88
C SER A 74 0.33 4.70 -17.48
N SER A 75 1.21 4.09 -16.70
CA SER A 75 2.61 3.84 -17.07
C SER A 75 2.72 3.28 -18.49
N LYS A 76 3.23 4.08 -19.42
CA LYS A 76 3.90 3.54 -20.61
C LYS A 76 5.12 2.76 -20.11
N LYS A 77 5.31 1.54 -20.62
CA LYS A 77 6.47 0.64 -20.36
C LYS A 77 7.75 1.41 -20.00
N VAL A 78 8.20 1.27 -18.76
CA VAL A 78 9.45 1.87 -18.27
C VAL A 78 10.63 1.10 -18.88
N LYS A 79 11.53 1.85 -19.54
CA LYS A 79 12.86 1.37 -19.97
C LYS A 79 13.72 1.08 -18.72
N PRO A 80 14.63 0.09 -18.74
CA PRO A 80 15.45 -0.25 -17.59
C PRO A 80 16.55 0.79 -17.40
N SER A 81 16.24 1.96 -16.88
CA SER A 81 17.23 2.88 -16.34
C SER A 81 17.34 2.60 -14.84
N ASN A 82 18.51 2.15 -14.39
CA ASN A 82 18.88 1.79 -13.02
C ASN A 82 18.81 2.96 -11.99
N THR A 83 18.05 4.01 -12.27
CA THR A 83 17.87 5.17 -11.39
C THR A 83 16.42 5.17 -10.94
N LEU A 84 16.15 4.56 -9.78
CA LEU A 84 14.88 4.67 -9.07
C LEU A 84 14.60 6.16 -8.81
N GLN A 85 13.78 6.80 -9.64
CA GLN A 85 13.37 8.18 -9.38
C GLN A 85 12.58 8.21 -8.08
N LEU A 86 13.06 8.98 -7.11
CA LEU A 86 12.48 9.07 -5.76
C LEU A 86 11.03 9.60 -5.79
N SER A 87 10.59 10.19 -6.90
CA SER A 87 9.26 10.75 -7.11
C SER A 87 8.19 9.71 -7.48
N ASP A 88 8.54 8.49 -7.86
CA ASP A 88 7.54 7.54 -8.39
C ASP A 88 6.73 6.86 -7.28
N CYS A 89 5.43 6.65 -7.54
CA CYS A 89 4.59 5.88 -6.63
C CYS A 89 4.91 4.38 -6.77
N LEU A 90 5.04 3.69 -5.63
CA LEU A 90 5.26 2.25 -5.60
C LEU A 90 4.03 1.55 -5.00
N GLY A 91 3.69 0.38 -5.54
CA GLY A 91 2.60 -0.46 -5.04
C GLY A 91 1.21 -0.13 -5.60
N ALA A 92 1.07 0.91 -6.43
CA ALA A 92 -0.23 1.32 -6.97
C ALA A 92 -0.87 0.30 -7.92
N GLU A 93 -0.09 -0.31 -8.82
CA GLU A 93 -0.59 -1.36 -9.71
C GLU A 93 -1.01 -2.62 -8.93
N THR A 94 -0.23 -3.01 -7.91
CA THR A 94 -0.53 -4.15 -7.04
C THR A 94 -1.82 -3.91 -6.25
N LEU A 95 -1.97 -2.72 -5.67
CA LEU A 95 -3.19 -2.33 -4.96
C LEU A 95 -4.41 -2.34 -5.89
N LEU A 96 -4.30 -1.72 -7.07
CA LEU A 96 -5.39 -1.70 -8.05
C LEU A 96 -5.78 -3.10 -8.52
N LYS A 97 -4.80 -3.98 -8.76
CA LYS A 97 -5.07 -5.38 -9.14
C LYS A 97 -5.80 -6.13 -8.02
N LEU A 98 -5.38 -5.93 -6.77
CA LEU A 98 -6.05 -6.53 -5.61
C LEU A 98 -7.50 -6.04 -5.49
N LEU A 99 -7.72 -4.73 -5.54
CA LEU A 99 -9.06 -4.14 -5.45
C LEU A 99 -9.97 -4.58 -6.59
N LYS A 100 -9.47 -4.64 -7.83
CA LYS A 100 -10.21 -5.16 -8.99
C LYS A 100 -10.63 -6.62 -8.82
N ASN A 101 -9.83 -7.43 -8.14
CA ASN A 101 -10.19 -8.82 -7.86
C ASN A 101 -11.30 -8.89 -6.80
N TYR A 102 -11.28 -8.01 -5.81
CA TYR A 102 -12.29 -7.99 -4.76
C TYR A 102 -13.62 -7.38 -5.22
N SER A 103 -13.60 -6.46 -6.19
CA SER A 103 -14.82 -5.86 -6.77
C SER A 103 -15.58 -6.78 -7.74
N ARG A 104 -15.06 -7.97 -8.05
CA ARG A 104 -15.68 -8.93 -8.98
C ARG A 104 -16.57 -9.96 -8.26
N SER A 105 -16.50 -10.02 -6.93
CA SER A 105 -17.36 -10.85 -6.08
C SER A 105 -18.55 -10.06 -5.58
#